data_AF-A0A950TY37-F1
#
_entry.id   AF-A0A950TY37-F1
#
_cell.length_a   1.000
_cell.length_b   1.000
_cell.length_c   1.000
_cell.angle_alpha   90.00
_cell.angle_beta   90.00
_cell.angle_gamma   90.00
#
_symmetry.space_group_name_H-M   'P 1'
#
loop_
_entity.id
_entity.type
_entity.pdbx_description
1 polymer ?
#
loop_
_entity_poly.entity_id
_entity_poly.type
_entity_poly.pdbx_seq_one_letter_code
_entity_poly.pdbx_strand_id
1 'polypeptide(L)'
;MRDRARQSMPELPAARRERLVRDWGISEQDARVLLEVPGLGNYAEGAVEAGGEPAEVTKWSTGEVLAYLNETGLSPEVLPLAPDGLAELVRLVADGTLSRGMAKDVLAVSLREPKRPADVVAEQGLAQVSDEAELARVVDDVLAANATTVDEWRAGDDAERKKKRGFLFGQVMRAVNRKGNPAVLNRLLDERLASDAARS
;
A
#
# COMPACT_ATOMS: atom_id res chain seq x y z
N MET A 1 -16.98 31.58 38.01
CA MET A 1 -15.73 31.53 37.19
C MET A 1 -14.96 30.19 37.31
N ARG A 2 -15.57 29.09 37.82
CA ARG A 2 -14.89 27.79 37.98
C ARG A 2 -15.34 26.68 37.01
N ASP A 3 -16.29 26.95 36.11
CA ASP A 3 -16.91 25.91 35.27
C ASP A 3 -16.52 25.91 33.79
N ARG A 4 -15.63 26.81 33.34
CA ARG A 4 -15.14 26.82 31.94
C ARG A 4 -13.81 26.09 31.72
N ALA A 5 -13.09 25.72 32.78
CA ALA A 5 -11.80 25.03 32.69
C ALA A 5 -11.91 23.48 32.62
N ARG A 6 -13.14 22.93 32.57
CA ARG A 6 -13.39 21.48 32.47
C ARG A 6 -13.61 20.98 31.04
N GLN A 7 -13.64 21.85 30.02
CA GLN A 7 -14.01 21.50 28.65
C GLN A 7 -12.83 21.32 27.67
N SER A 8 -11.59 21.29 28.14
CA SER A 8 -10.43 21.02 27.29
C SER A 8 -9.31 20.27 28.01
N MET A 9 -9.67 19.35 28.91
CA MET A 9 -8.67 18.41 29.41
C MET A 9 -8.30 17.47 28.25
N PRO A 10 -7.04 17.45 27.79
CA PRO A 10 -6.60 16.47 26.82
C PRO A 10 -6.89 15.07 27.34
N GLU A 11 -7.30 14.17 26.46
CA GLU A 11 -7.45 12.76 26.81
C GLU A 11 -6.15 12.23 27.42
N LEU A 12 -6.25 11.49 28.53
CA LEU A 12 -5.07 10.92 29.17
C LEU A 12 -4.40 9.90 28.22
N PRO A 13 -3.06 9.81 28.19
CA PRO A 13 -2.37 8.91 27.26
C PRO A 13 -2.83 7.46 27.30
N ALA A 14 -3.15 6.94 28.50
CA ALA A 14 -3.65 5.57 28.67
C ALA A 14 -5.06 5.39 28.05
N ALA A 15 -5.97 6.34 28.31
CA ALA A 15 -7.32 6.32 27.74
C ALA A 15 -7.27 6.47 26.21
N ARG A 16 -6.41 7.36 25.71
CA ARG A 16 -6.18 7.54 24.27
C ARG A 16 -5.67 6.27 23.62
N ARG A 17 -4.73 5.56 24.25
CA ARG A 17 -4.21 4.28 23.75
C ARG A 17 -5.32 3.22 23.67
N GLU A 18 -6.10 3.06 24.74
CA GLU A 18 -7.22 2.11 24.78
C GLU A 18 -8.27 2.43 23.72
N ARG A 19 -8.59 3.72 23.52
CA ARG A 19 -9.48 4.20 22.46
C ARG A 19 -8.94 3.83 21.08
N LEU A 20 -7.67 4.11 20.78
CA LEU A 20 -7.07 3.77 19.50
C LEU A 20 -7.10 2.26 19.23
N VAL A 21 -6.74 1.44 20.22
CA VAL A 21 -6.80 -0.04 20.08
C VAL A 21 -8.23 -0.51 19.76
N ARG A 22 -9.22 -0.03 20.52
CA ARG A 22 -10.62 -0.44 20.36
C ARG A 22 -11.24 0.07 19.06
N ASP A 23 -11.11 1.37 18.80
CA ASP A 23 -11.85 2.04 17.73
C ASP A 23 -11.16 1.88 16.37
N TRP A 24 -9.84 1.71 16.34
CA TRP A 24 -9.08 1.52 15.10
C TRP A 24 -8.75 0.05 14.83
N GLY A 25 -9.02 -0.84 15.78
CA GLY A 25 -8.72 -2.27 15.64
C GLY A 25 -7.23 -2.57 15.50
N ILE A 26 -6.36 -1.73 16.09
CA ILE A 26 -4.90 -1.84 15.98
C ILE A 26 -4.29 -2.50 17.22
N SER A 27 -3.04 -2.96 17.10
CA SER A 27 -2.33 -3.56 18.23
C SER A 27 -2.00 -2.53 19.31
N GLU A 28 -1.87 -2.98 20.57
CA GLU A 28 -1.36 -2.12 21.65
C GLU A 28 0.04 -1.56 21.34
N GLN A 29 0.86 -2.34 20.62
CA GLN A 29 2.19 -1.93 20.20
C GLN A 29 2.12 -0.75 19.22
N ASP A 30 1.27 -0.82 18.20
CA ASP A 30 1.11 0.27 17.23
C ASP A 30 0.53 1.52 17.89
N ALA A 31 -0.51 1.34 18.72
CA ALA A 31 -1.09 2.45 19.48
C ALA A 31 -0.05 3.11 20.40
N ARG A 32 0.85 2.32 21.00
CA ARG A 32 1.96 2.83 21.80
C ARG A 32 2.95 3.63 20.95
N VAL A 33 3.36 3.13 19.78
CA VAL A 33 4.27 3.86 18.86
C VAL A 33 3.68 5.20 18.45
N LEU A 34 2.40 5.25 18.08
CA LEU A 34 1.73 6.49 17.70
C LEU A 34 1.75 7.55 18.82
N LEU A 35 1.69 7.13 20.08
CA LEU A 35 1.61 8.03 21.23
C LEU A 35 2.97 8.36 21.87
N GLU A 36 3.97 7.48 21.72
CA GLU A 36 5.33 7.72 22.22
C GLU A 36 6.13 8.68 21.32
N VAL A 37 5.86 8.66 20.00
CA VAL A 37 6.49 9.60 19.05
C VAL A 37 5.73 10.94 19.10
N PRO A 38 6.39 12.05 19.49
CA PRO A 38 5.72 13.35 19.60
C PRO A 38 5.04 13.77 18.29
N GLY A 39 3.74 14.08 18.37
CA GLY A 39 2.95 14.54 17.23
C GLY A 39 2.44 13.45 16.28
N LEU A 40 3.00 12.23 16.30
CA LEU A 40 2.64 11.19 15.32
C LEU A 40 1.19 10.73 15.48
N GLY A 41 0.71 10.59 16.73
CA GLY A 41 -0.68 10.24 17.00
C GLY A 41 -1.67 11.31 16.55
N ASN A 42 -1.32 12.60 16.67
CA ASN A 42 -2.16 13.70 16.17
C ASN A 42 -2.20 13.70 14.64
N TYR A 43 -1.05 13.48 14.00
CA TYR A 43 -0.94 13.35 12.55
C TYR A 43 -1.79 12.18 12.02
N ALA A 44 -1.68 11.01 12.64
CA ALA A 44 -2.47 9.83 12.27
C ALA A 44 -3.97 10.06 12.48
N GLU A 45 -4.37 10.67 13.61
CA GLU A 45 -5.79 10.99 13.88
C GLU A 45 -6.35 11.97 12.85
N GLY A 46 -5.59 13.01 12.48
CA GLY A 46 -5.99 13.93 11.42
C GLY A 46 -6.17 13.23 10.07
N ALA A 47 -5.37 12.22 9.76
CA ALA A 47 -5.52 11.44 8.53
C ALA A 47 -6.76 10.54 8.57
N VAL A 48 -7.09 9.96 9.73
CA VAL A 48 -8.33 9.20 9.93
C VAL A 48 -9.56 10.11 9.83
N GLU A 49 -9.52 11.30 10.45
CA GLU A 49 -10.58 12.31 10.34
C GLU A 49 -10.78 12.78 8.89
N ALA A 50 -9.71 12.85 8.10
CA ALA A 50 -9.76 13.13 6.66
C ALA A 50 -10.25 11.95 5.80
N GLY A 51 -10.73 10.87 6.41
CA GLY A 51 -11.33 9.71 5.73
C GLY A 51 -10.32 8.64 5.32
N GLY A 52 -9.17 8.55 6.00
CA GLY A 52 -8.26 7.41 5.89
C GLY A 52 -8.76 6.24 6.73
N GLU A 53 -8.61 5.01 6.23
CA GLU A 53 -8.96 3.81 7.02
C GLU A 53 -7.99 3.68 8.22
N PRO A 54 -8.48 3.55 9.47
CA PRO A 54 -7.64 3.64 10.66
C PRO A 54 -6.48 2.65 10.73
N ALA A 55 -6.69 1.38 10.37
CA ALA A 55 -5.65 0.36 10.45
C ALA A 55 -4.55 0.60 9.39
N GLU A 56 -4.92 1.00 8.17
CA GLU A 56 -3.97 1.35 7.12
C GLU A 56 -3.22 2.63 7.43
N VAL A 57 -3.89 3.69 7.90
CA VAL A 57 -3.24 4.92 8.37
C VAL A 57 -2.21 4.61 9.45
N THR A 58 -2.54 3.72 10.38
CA THR A 58 -1.62 3.28 11.43
C THR A 58 -0.39 2.63 10.83
N LYS A 59 -0.55 1.67 9.91
CA LYS A 59 0.58 0.98 9.26
C LYS A 59 1.52 1.94 8.52
N TRP A 60 0.97 2.91 7.78
CA TRP A 60 1.79 3.91 7.10
C TRP A 60 2.48 4.87 8.08
N SER A 61 1.78 5.27 9.14
CA SER A 61 2.30 6.17 10.17
C SER A 61 3.45 5.54 10.95
N THR A 62 3.29 4.30 11.43
CA THR A 62 4.30 3.59 12.23
C THR A 62 5.40 2.94 11.37
N GLY A 63 5.15 2.78 10.07
CA GLY A 63 6.10 2.27 9.09
C GLY A 63 6.84 3.40 8.37
N GLU A 64 6.40 3.71 7.15
CA GLU A 64 7.12 4.59 6.24
C GLU A 64 7.26 6.04 6.74
N VAL A 65 6.21 6.62 7.34
CA VAL A 65 6.26 7.99 7.87
C VAL A 65 7.25 8.07 9.03
N LEU A 66 7.18 7.14 10.00
CA LEU A 66 8.12 7.09 11.11
C LEU A 66 9.57 6.87 10.64
N ALA A 67 9.78 6.02 9.63
CA ALA A 67 11.11 5.82 9.05
C ALA A 67 11.67 7.14 8.46
N TYR A 68 10.83 7.90 7.75
CA TYR A 68 11.22 9.20 7.20
C TYR A 68 11.51 10.25 8.28
N LEU A 69 10.70 10.30 9.34
CA LEU A 69 10.93 11.18 10.49
C LEU A 69 12.26 10.86 11.17
N ASN A 70 12.57 9.57 11.36
CA ASN A 70 13.85 9.14 11.94
C ASN A 70 15.04 9.47 11.04
N GLU A 71 14.90 9.39 9.73
CA GLU A 71 15.95 9.72 8.76
C GLU A 71 16.24 11.24 8.72
N THR A 72 15.19 12.06 8.78
CA THR A 72 15.29 13.51 8.57
C THR A 72 15.36 14.33 9.85
N GLY A 73 14.95 13.76 10.99
CA GLY A 73 14.79 14.47 12.25
C GLY A 73 13.65 15.49 12.27
N LEU A 74 12.76 15.46 11.26
CA LEU A 74 11.60 16.34 11.21
C LEU A 74 10.56 15.95 12.25
N SER A 75 9.70 16.91 12.61
CA SER A 75 8.48 16.67 13.38
C SER A 75 7.31 16.38 12.44
N PRO A 76 6.34 15.53 12.82
CA PRO A 76 5.10 15.33 12.07
C PRO A 76 4.36 16.64 11.72
N GLU A 77 4.47 17.67 12.56
CA GLU A 77 3.80 18.96 12.37
C GLU A 77 4.36 19.80 11.21
N VAL A 78 5.58 19.49 10.75
CA VAL A 78 6.25 20.22 9.66
C VAL A 78 6.47 19.34 8.43
N LEU A 79 5.85 18.17 8.37
CA LEU A 79 5.90 17.33 7.18
C LEU A 79 5.27 18.06 5.98
N PRO A 80 5.91 18.02 4.80
CA PRO A 80 5.31 18.53 3.56
C PRO A 80 3.98 17.84 3.21
N LEU A 81 3.86 16.55 3.57
CA LEU A 81 2.60 15.81 3.47
C LEU A 81 1.73 16.09 4.68
N ALA A 82 0.62 16.80 4.48
CA ALA A 82 -0.40 16.98 5.49
C ALA A 82 -1.20 15.69 5.75
N PRO A 83 -1.87 15.53 6.91
CA PRO A 83 -2.62 14.33 7.26
C PRO A 83 -3.67 13.89 6.21
N ASP A 84 -4.35 14.84 5.58
CA ASP A 84 -5.35 14.56 4.55
C ASP A 84 -4.73 14.03 3.25
N GLY A 85 -3.46 14.37 2.99
CA GLY A 85 -2.67 13.74 1.94
C GLY A 85 -2.36 12.27 2.25
N LEU A 86 -2.01 11.93 3.49
CA LEU A 86 -1.87 10.51 3.86
C LEU A 86 -3.21 9.75 3.69
N ALA A 87 -4.32 10.37 4.07
CA ALA A 87 -5.65 9.80 3.85
C ALA A 87 -5.95 9.54 2.36
N GLU A 88 -5.56 10.47 1.48
CA GLU A 88 -5.66 10.31 0.03
C GLU A 88 -4.83 9.13 -0.48
N LEU A 89 -3.58 9.00 -0.04
CA LEU A 89 -2.73 7.86 -0.39
C LEU A 89 -3.39 6.52 0.01
N VAL A 90 -3.92 6.44 1.23
CA VAL A 90 -4.61 5.25 1.73
C VAL A 90 -5.79 4.88 0.83
N ARG A 91 -6.60 5.87 0.41
CA ARG A 91 -7.73 5.64 -0.50
C ARG A 91 -7.29 5.16 -1.87
N LEU A 92 -6.25 5.76 -2.47
CA LEU A 92 -5.70 5.35 -3.76
C LEU A 92 -5.17 3.92 -3.75
N VAL A 93 -4.71 3.43 -2.59
CA VAL A 93 -4.33 2.01 -2.45
C VAL A 93 -5.56 1.13 -2.28
N ALA A 94 -6.53 1.56 -1.47
CA ALA A 94 -7.75 0.81 -1.19
C ALA A 94 -8.64 0.62 -2.43
N ASP A 95 -8.73 1.62 -3.30
CA ASP A 95 -9.51 1.56 -4.55
C ASP A 95 -8.77 0.86 -5.70
N GLY A 96 -7.51 0.47 -5.50
CA GLY A 96 -6.69 -0.23 -6.48
C GLY A 96 -6.04 0.69 -7.52
N THR A 97 -6.14 2.02 -7.40
CA THR A 97 -5.42 2.97 -8.26
C THR A 97 -3.90 2.80 -8.13
N LEU A 98 -3.42 2.46 -6.93
CA LEU A 98 -2.02 2.20 -6.64
C LEU A 98 -1.80 0.81 -6.03
N SER A 99 -0.71 0.16 -6.44
CA SER A 99 -0.17 -0.93 -5.62
C SER A 99 0.45 -0.37 -4.34
N ARG A 100 0.51 -1.18 -3.27
CA ARG A 100 1.26 -0.83 -2.04
C ARG A 100 2.72 -0.44 -2.36
N GLY A 101 3.34 -1.10 -3.34
CA GLY A 101 4.70 -0.78 -3.77
C GLY A 101 4.82 0.62 -4.35
N MET A 102 3.99 0.94 -5.34
CA MET A 102 3.96 2.28 -5.98
C MET A 102 3.55 3.38 -4.99
N ALA A 103 2.65 3.07 -4.05
CA ALA A 103 2.26 3.99 -3.01
C ALA A 103 3.42 4.38 -2.08
N LYS A 104 4.41 3.49 -1.86
CA LYS A 104 5.63 3.86 -1.12
C LYS A 104 6.45 4.90 -1.88
N ASP A 105 6.57 4.75 -3.20
CA ASP A 105 7.29 5.71 -4.03
C ASP A 105 6.57 7.08 -4.04
N VAL A 106 5.24 7.06 -4.20
CA VAL A 106 4.39 8.26 -4.13
C VAL A 106 4.49 8.94 -2.76
N LEU A 107 4.44 8.17 -1.67
CA LEU A 107 4.60 8.68 -0.32
C LEU A 107 5.97 9.33 -0.13
N ALA A 108 7.05 8.70 -0.60
CA ALA A 108 8.40 9.23 -0.48
C ALA A 108 8.57 10.57 -1.21
N VAL A 109 7.95 10.75 -2.37
CA VAL A 109 7.90 12.04 -3.08
C VAL A 109 7.11 13.06 -2.25
N SER A 110 5.90 12.68 -1.82
CA SER A 110 4.99 13.59 -1.10
C SER A 110 5.49 13.99 0.29
N LEU A 111 6.38 13.20 0.90
CA LEU A 111 7.06 13.55 2.15
C LEU A 111 8.22 14.53 1.94
N ARG A 112 8.80 14.59 0.74
CA ARG A 112 9.94 15.48 0.42
C ARG A 112 9.49 16.78 -0.23
N GLU A 113 8.43 16.71 -1.02
CA GLU A 113 7.85 17.81 -1.76
C GLU A 113 6.41 18.02 -1.31
N PRO A 114 5.90 19.26 -1.21
CA PRO A 114 4.52 19.54 -0.82
C PRO A 114 3.54 19.23 -1.96
N LYS A 115 3.56 18.00 -2.47
CA LYS A 115 2.71 17.49 -3.54
C LYS A 115 1.70 16.52 -2.96
N ARG A 116 0.48 16.56 -3.50
CA ARG A 116 -0.56 15.59 -3.17
C ARG A 116 -0.22 14.24 -3.82
N PRO A 117 -0.51 13.11 -3.14
CA PRO A 117 -0.38 11.80 -3.75
C PRO A 117 -1.04 11.67 -5.13
N ALA A 118 -2.26 12.17 -5.31
CA ALA A 118 -2.96 12.10 -6.59
C ALA A 118 -2.22 12.85 -7.72
N ASP A 119 -1.60 13.99 -7.41
CA ASP A 119 -0.81 14.76 -8.38
C ASP A 119 0.44 13.97 -8.80
N VAL A 120 1.13 13.35 -7.84
CA VAL A 120 2.30 12.50 -8.12
C VAL A 120 1.90 11.30 -8.99
N VAL A 121 0.74 10.68 -8.72
CA VAL A 121 0.22 9.58 -9.56
C VAL A 121 -0.01 10.04 -10.99
N ALA A 122 -0.62 11.20 -11.19
CA ALA A 122 -0.91 11.75 -12.50
C ALA A 122 0.38 12.13 -13.26
N GLU A 123 1.29 12.85 -12.62
CA GLU A 123 2.57 13.29 -13.20
C GLU A 123 3.44 12.11 -13.63
N GLN A 124 3.47 11.03 -12.85
CA GLN A 124 4.30 9.85 -13.12
C GLN A 124 3.55 8.73 -13.87
N GLY A 125 2.26 8.93 -14.15
CA GLY A 125 1.40 7.95 -14.82
C GLY A 125 1.33 6.61 -14.09
N LEU A 126 1.26 6.61 -12.75
CA LEU A 126 1.37 5.41 -11.91
C LEU A 126 0.06 4.65 -11.69
N ALA A 127 -1.06 5.15 -12.23
CA ALA A 127 -2.35 4.50 -12.09
C ALA A 127 -2.30 3.04 -12.60
N GLN A 128 -2.89 2.12 -11.83
CA GLN A 128 -2.93 0.72 -12.24
C GLN A 128 -3.80 0.51 -13.47
N VAL A 129 -3.33 -0.34 -14.38
CA VAL A 129 -4.12 -0.89 -15.48
C VAL A 129 -4.95 -2.03 -14.90
N SER A 130 -6.28 -1.88 -15.01
CA SER A 130 -7.28 -2.82 -14.49
C SER A 130 -8.16 -3.43 -15.59
N ASP A 131 -7.99 -3.04 -16.86
CA ASP A 131 -8.70 -3.67 -17.99
C ASP A 131 -8.29 -5.15 -18.09
N GLU A 132 -9.20 -6.02 -17.68
CA GLU A 132 -8.94 -7.46 -17.63
C GLU A 132 -8.65 -8.05 -19.01
N ALA A 133 -9.25 -7.53 -20.07
CA ALA A 133 -9.04 -8.01 -21.43
C ALA A 133 -7.66 -7.60 -21.99
N GLU A 134 -7.16 -6.42 -21.61
CA GLU A 134 -5.78 -6.01 -21.86
C GLU A 134 -4.79 -6.86 -21.06
N LEU A 135 -5.01 -7.00 -19.75
CA LEU A 135 -4.13 -7.79 -18.88
C LEU A 135 -4.08 -9.27 -19.31
N ALA A 136 -5.20 -9.86 -19.72
CA ALA A 136 -5.26 -11.23 -20.22
C ALA A 136 -4.42 -11.40 -21.50
N ARG A 137 -4.50 -10.45 -22.44
CA ARG A 137 -3.66 -10.47 -23.65
C ARG A 137 -2.17 -10.41 -23.32
N VAL A 138 -1.78 -9.55 -22.37
CA VAL A 138 -0.38 -9.48 -21.93
C VAL A 138 0.08 -10.79 -21.30
N VAL A 139 -0.75 -11.45 -20.50
CA VAL A 139 -0.43 -12.77 -19.93
C VAL A 139 -0.24 -13.80 -21.05
N ASP A 140 -1.15 -13.86 -22.02
CA ASP A 140 -1.08 -14.79 -23.14
C ASP A 140 0.19 -14.57 -23.97
N ASP A 141 0.54 -13.32 -24.28
CA ASP A 141 1.76 -12.95 -25.01
C ASP A 141 3.03 -13.36 -24.25
N VAL A 142 3.06 -13.16 -22.93
CA VAL A 142 4.20 -13.54 -22.09
C VAL A 142 4.35 -15.05 -22.02
N LEU A 143 3.26 -15.80 -21.88
CA LEU A 143 3.32 -17.26 -21.87
C LEU A 143 3.81 -17.80 -23.21
N ALA A 144 3.33 -17.24 -24.34
CA ALA A 144 3.78 -17.60 -25.67
C ALA A 144 5.27 -17.29 -25.88
N ALA A 145 5.74 -16.12 -25.44
CA ALA A 145 7.15 -15.73 -25.52
C ALA A 145 8.08 -16.55 -24.61
N ASN A 146 7.53 -17.24 -23.60
CA ASN A 146 8.27 -18.05 -22.63
C ASN A 146 7.86 -19.53 -22.66
N ALA A 147 7.48 -20.06 -23.84
CA ALA A 147 6.96 -21.42 -24.01
C ALA A 147 7.82 -22.51 -23.32
N THR A 148 9.16 -22.44 -23.45
CA THR A 148 10.07 -23.38 -22.77
C THR A 148 9.89 -23.38 -21.26
N THR A 149 9.73 -22.21 -20.63
CA THR A 149 9.51 -22.10 -19.19
C THR A 149 8.14 -22.64 -18.78
N VAL A 150 7.13 -22.51 -19.65
CA VAL A 150 5.81 -23.11 -19.43
C VAL A 150 5.91 -24.64 -19.47
N ASP A 151 6.65 -25.21 -20.41
CA ASP A 151 6.88 -26.66 -20.47
C ASP A 151 7.64 -27.19 -19.25
N GLU A 152 8.70 -26.47 -18.83
CA GLU A 152 9.44 -26.78 -17.60
C GLU A 152 8.55 -26.68 -16.35
N TRP A 153 7.63 -25.71 -16.30
CA TRP A 153 6.65 -25.60 -15.23
C TRP A 153 5.73 -26.83 -15.21
N ARG A 154 5.23 -27.29 -16.36
CA ARG A 154 4.36 -28.48 -16.44
C ARG A 154 5.08 -29.75 -15.96
N ALA A 155 6.33 -29.94 -16.37
CA ALA A 155 7.12 -31.13 -16.06
C ALA A 155 7.74 -31.12 -14.64
N GLY A 156 7.88 -29.93 -14.03
CA GLY A 156 8.51 -29.76 -12.72
C GLY A 156 7.68 -30.27 -11.55
N ASP A 157 8.37 -30.56 -10.45
CA ASP A 157 7.75 -30.77 -9.14
C ASP A 157 7.23 -29.46 -8.52
N ASP A 158 6.64 -29.51 -7.34
CA ASP A 158 6.04 -28.34 -6.69
C ASP A 158 7.03 -27.18 -6.48
N ALA A 159 8.30 -27.49 -6.19
CA ALA A 159 9.32 -26.48 -5.95
C ALA A 159 9.71 -25.78 -7.26
N GLU A 160 9.92 -26.56 -8.33
CA GLU A 160 10.23 -26.01 -9.65
C GLU A 160 9.02 -25.28 -10.25
N ARG A 161 7.80 -25.79 -10.10
CA ARG A 161 6.56 -25.09 -10.50
C ARG A 161 6.46 -23.71 -9.84
N LYS A 162 6.69 -23.63 -8.53
CA LYS A 162 6.65 -22.34 -7.81
C LYS A 162 7.69 -21.36 -8.34
N LYS A 163 8.91 -21.83 -8.62
CA LYS A 163 10.00 -21.03 -9.15
C LYS A 163 9.72 -20.52 -10.58
N LYS A 164 9.30 -21.40 -11.48
CA LYS A 164 8.99 -21.06 -12.88
C LYS A 164 7.77 -20.13 -12.97
N ARG A 165 6.73 -20.37 -12.16
CA ARG A 165 5.58 -19.44 -12.02
C ARG A 165 6.03 -18.06 -11.54
N GLY A 166 6.90 -18.00 -10.53
CA GLY A 166 7.45 -16.74 -10.02
C GLY A 166 8.22 -15.96 -11.09
N PHE A 167 9.02 -16.65 -11.91
CA PHE A 167 9.68 -16.05 -13.07
C PHE A 167 8.68 -15.51 -14.10
N LEU A 168 7.69 -16.31 -14.51
CA LEU A 168 6.66 -15.92 -15.46
C LEU A 168 5.87 -14.70 -14.97
N PHE A 169 5.48 -14.70 -13.69
CA PHE A 169 4.84 -13.54 -13.08
C PHE A 169 5.73 -12.29 -13.12
N GLY A 170 7.04 -12.45 -12.90
CA GLY A 170 8.01 -11.37 -13.09
C GLY A 170 8.08 -10.84 -14.53
N GLN A 171 7.92 -11.69 -15.54
CA GLN A 171 7.83 -11.27 -16.95
C GLN A 171 6.53 -10.51 -17.23
N VAL A 172 5.40 -11.02 -16.76
CA VAL A 172 4.10 -10.35 -16.87
C VAL A 172 4.15 -8.96 -16.25
N MET A 173 4.68 -8.84 -15.03
CA MET A 173 4.83 -7.56 -14.35
C MET A 173 5.76 -6.59 -15.11
N ARG A 174 6.79 -7.10 -15.79
CA ARG A 174 7.65 -6.26 -16.66
C ARG A 174 6.92 -5.76 -17.89
N ALA A 175 6.15 -6.63 -18.56
CA ALA A 175 5.40 -6.28 -19.77
C ALA A 175 4.39 -5.15 -19.51
N VAL A 176 3.76 -5.11 -18.33
CA VAL A 176 2.85 -4.03 -17.92
C VAL A 176 3.55 -2.85 -17.23
N ASN A 177 4.88 -2.75 -17.27
CA ASN A 177 5.66 -1.72 -16.56
C ASN A 177 5.31 -1.61 -15.06
N ARG A 178 5.01 -2.74 -14.43
CA ARG A 178 4.54 -2.87 -13.03
C ARG A 178 3.20 -2.19 -12.73
N LYS A 179 2.48 -1.72 -13.76
CA LYS A 179 1.19 -1.02 -13.63
C LYS A 179 -0.01 -1.96 -13.63
N GLY A 180 0.11 -3.22 -14.01
CA GLY A 180 -1.01 -4.16 -13.90
C GLY A 180 -1.38 -4.48 -12.45
N ASN A 181 -2.66 -4.65 -12.17
CA ASN A 181 -3.13 -5.08 -10.85
C ASN A 181 -2.59 -6.49 -10.51
N PRO A 182 -1.79 -6.66 -9.44
CA PRO A 182 -1.16 -7.93 -9.12
C PRO A 182 -2.15 -9.07 -8.82
N ALA A 183 -3.29 -8.77 -8.20
CA ALA A 183 -4.29 -9.79 -7.88
C ALA A 183 -4.92 -10.36 -9.17
N VAL A 184 -5.30 -9.47 -10.09
CA VAL A 184 -5.86 -9.84 -11.39
C VAL A 184 -4.83 -10.62 -12.21
N LEU A 185 -3.60 -10.14 -12.29
CA LEU A 185 -2.53 -10.81 -13.03
C LEU A 185 -2.17 -12.19 -12.47
N ASN A 186 -2.14 -12.36 -11.14
CA ASN A 186 -1.91 -13.67 -10.53
C ASN A 186 -3.04 -14.64 -10.90
N ARG A 187 -4.30 -14.21 -10.78
CA ARG A 187 -5.46 -15.02 -11.16
C ARG A 187 -5.40 -15.45 -12.62
N LEU A 188 -5.21 -14.50 -13.54
CA LEU A 188 -5.14 -14.77 -14.98
C LEU A 188 -3.98 -15.72 -15.31
N LEU A 189 -2.80 -15.51 -14.73
CA LEU A 189 -1.64 -16.39 -14.94
C LEU A 189 -1.93 -17.82 -14.47
N ASP A 190 -2.51 -17.98 -13.29
CA ASP A 190 -2.85 -19.30 -12.73
C ASP A 190 -3.91 -20.01 -13.57
N GLU A 191 -4.96 -19.30 -14.01
CA GLU A 191 -5.99 -19.81 -14.90
C GLU A 191 -5.41 -20.31 -16.22
N ARG A 192 -4.47 -19.56 -16.83
CA ARG A 192 -3.83 -19.94 -18.09
C ARG A 192 -2.91 -21.14 -17.94
N LEU A 193 -2.06 -21.16 -16.91
CA LEU A 193 -1.17 -22.28 -16.64
C LEU A 193 -1.96 -23.57 -16.34
N ALA A 194 -3.08 -23.49 -15.63
CA ALA A 194 -3.95 -24.63 -15.37
C ALA A 194 -4.70 -25.11 -16.63
N SER A 195 -5.21 -24.18 -17.45
CA SER A 195 -5.95 -24.50 -18.68
C SER A 195 -5.07 -25.13 -19.76
N ASP A 196 -3.79 -24.77 -19.77
CA ASP A 196 -2.79 -25.38 -20.64
C ASP A 196 -2.36 -26.77 -20.16
N ALA A 197 -2.26 -26.98 -18.84
CA ALA A 197 -1.96 -28.29 -18.27
C ALA A 197 -3.05 -29.33 -18.54
N ALA A 198 -4.31 -28.91 -18.75
CA ALA A 198 -5.43 -29.79 -19.06
C ALA A 198 -5.50 -30.23 -20.55
N ARG A 199 -4.69 -29.63 -21.43
CA ARG A 199 -4.67 -29.94 -22.89
C ARG A 199 -3.49 -30.81 -23.33
N SER A 200 -2.61 -31.19 -22.40
CA SER A 200 -1.47 -32.12 -22.61
C SER A 200 -1.76 -33.44 -21.92
#